data_AF-A0A927SZR9-F1
#
_entry.id   AF-A0A927SZR9-F1
#
_cell.length_a   1.000
_cell.length_b   1.000
_cell.length_c   1.000
_cell.angle_alpha   90.00
_cell.angle_beta   90.00
_cell.angle_gamma   90.00
#
_symmetry.space_group_name_H-M   'P 1'
#
loop_
_entity.id
_entity.type
_entity.pdbx_description
1 polymer ?
#
loop_
_entity_poly.entity_id
_entity_poly.type
_entity_poly.pdbx_seq_one_letter_code
_entity_poly.pdbx_strand_id
1 'polypeptide(L)' 'MSKLKRISNLFFTLSSMLFGAMIASVTHSYFSNLHAIEYHYTSAPAEIAFLLIIPYAVAIALCLGIGYVLRRKASK' A
#
# COMPACT_ATOMS: atom_id res chain seq x y z
N MET A 1 -22.42 -10.41 13.10
CA MET A 1 -21.35 -9.40 13.26
C MET A 1 -21.99 -8.03 13.44
N SER A 2 -21.62 -7.26 14.46
CA SER A 2 -22.07 -5.86 14.60
C SER A 2 -21.65 -5.05 13.36
N LYS A 3 -22.48 -4.10 12.90
CA LYS A 3 -22.21 -3.29 11.68
C LYS A 3 -20.79 -2.71 11.68
N LEU A 4 -20.30 -2.28 12.85
CA LEU A 4 -18.94 -1.76 13.05
C LEU A 4 -17.84 -2.79 12.80
N LYS A 5 -18.02 -4.07 13.18
CA LYS A 5 -17.08 -5.15 12.84
C LYS A 5 -17.00 -5.40 11.34
N ARG A 6 -18.12 -5.28 10.63
CA ARG A 6 -18.17 -5.48 9.16
C ARG A 6 -17.43 -4.37 8.40
N ILE A 7 -17.60 -3.12 8.84
CA ILE A 7 -16.89 -1.96 8.27
C ILE A 7 -15.40 -2.03 8.60
N SER A 8 -15.02 -2.41 9.82
CA SER A 8 -13.61 -2.61 10.19
C SER A 8 -12.95 -3.69 9.32
N ASN A 9 -13.66 -4.79 9.06
CA ASN A 9 -13.15 -5.85 8.18
C ASN A 9 -12.95 -5.35 6.74
N LEU A 10 -13.88 -4.54 6.22
CA LEU A 10 -13.76 -3.88 4.92
C LEU A 10 -12.48 -3.04 4.81
N PHE A 11 -12.15 -2.25 5.83
CA PHE A 11 -10.91 -1.46 5.86
C PHE A 11 -9.66 -2.34 5.88
N PHE A 12 -9.69 -3.48 6.57
CA PHE A 12 -8.61 -4.46 6.54
C PHE A 12 -8.42 -5.08 5.15
N THR A 13 -9.51 -5.47 4.49
CA THR A 13 -9.47 -5.99 3.12
C THR A 13 -8.92 -4.93 2.16
N LEU A 14 -9.36 -3.68 2.30
CA LEU A 14 -8.90 -2.55 1.50
C LEU A 14 -7.39 -2.30 1.68
N SER A 15 -6.92 -2.36 2.93
CA SER A 15 -5.49 -2.25 3.25
C SER A 15 -4.65 -3.36 2.61
N SER A 16 -5.15 -4.60 2.60
CA SER A 16 -4.47 -5.72 1.93
C SER A 16 -4.42 -5.54 0.42
N MET A 17 -5.51 -5.06 -0.19
CA MET A 17 -5.56 -4.69 -1.61
C MET A 17 -4.54 -3.59 -1.96
N LEU A 18 -4.45 -2.55 -1.13
CA LEU A 18 -3.49 -1.45 -1.30
C LEU A 18 -2.04 -1.93 -1.21
N PHE A 19 -1.76 -2.87 -0.29
CA PHE A 19 -0.43 -3.48 -0.18
C PHE A 19 -0.07 -4.32 -1.41
N GLY A 20 -1.02 -5.09 -1.95
CA GLY A 20 -0.83 -5.80 -3.21
C GLY A 20 -0.55 -4.85 -4.39
N ALA A 21 -1.30 -3.74 -4.47
CA ALA A 21 -1.08 -2.71 -5.50
C ALA A 21 0.28 -2.01 -5.37
N MET A 22 0.76 -1.78 -4.14
CA MET A 22 2.10 -1.26 -3.85
C MET A 22 3.17 -2.20 -4.40
N ILE A 23 3.11 -3.50 -4.11
CA ILE A 23 4.10 -4.46 -4.61
C ILE A 23 4.07 -4.53 -6.15
N ALA A 24 2.88 -4.53 -6.75
CA ALA A 24 2.74 -4.59 -8.20
C ALA A 24 3.34 -3.35 -8.89
N SER A 25 3.05 -2.15 -8.37
CA SER A 25 3.56 -0.89 -8.92
C SER A 25 5.07 -0.73 -8.73
N VAL A 26 5.59 -1.13 -7.56
CA VAL A 26 7.03 -1.17 -7.29
C VAL A 26 7.70 -2.16 -8.26
N THR A 27 7.18 -3.38 -8.39
CA THR A 27 7.76 -4.40 -9.29
C THR A 27 7.72 -3.95 -10.75
N HIS A 28 6.62 -3.35 -11.21
CA HIS A 28 6.53 -2.79 -12.56
C HIS A 28 7.56 -1.69 -12.79
N SER A 29 7.76 -0.82 -11.81
CA SER A 29 8.74 0.26 -11.88
C SER A 29 10.17 -0.29 -11.88
N TYR A 30 10.47 -1.30 -11.06
CA TYR A 30 11.78 -1.95 -11.10
C TYR A 30 12.01 -2.71 -12.41
N PHE A 31 10.99 -3.36 -12.97
CA PHE A 31 11.09 -4.10 -14.22
C PHE A 31 11.28 -3.17 -15.43
N SER A 32 10.54 -2.06 -15.49
CA SER A 32 10.74 -1.04 -16.53
C SER A 32 12.11 -0.38 -16.42
N ASN A 33 12.60 -0.14 -15.20
CA ASN A 33 13.94 0.39 -15.00
C ASN A 33 15.04 -0.63 -15.30
N LEU A 34 14.87 -1.93 -15.00
CA LEU A 34 15.80 -2.98 -15.44
C LEU A 34 15.94 -2.98 -16.97
N HIS A 35 14.82 -2.85 -17.68
CA HIS A 35 14.83 -2.68 -19.13
C HIS A 35 15.55 -1.39 -19.56
N ALA A 36 15.41 -0.30 -18.80
CA ALA A 36 16.12 0.95 -19.07
C ALA A 36 17.64 0.87 -18.76
N ILE A 37 18.05 0.11 -17.75
CA ILE A 37 19.46 -0.07 -17.37
C ILE A 37 20.20 -0.90 -18.42
N GLU A 38 19.54 -1.95 -18.96
CA GLU A 38 20.09 -2.83 -20.00
C GLU A 38 20.41 -2.07 -21.31
N TYR A 39 19.63 -1.03 -21.63
CA TYR A 39 19.82 -0.23 -22.85
C TYR A 39 20.51 1.13 -22.64
N HIS A 40 20.53 1.70 -21.43
CA HIS A 40 20.99 3.08 -21.20
C HIS A 40 22.04 3.29 -20.08
N TYR A 41 22.60 2.25 -19.45
CA TYR A 41 23.64 2.39 -18.40
C TYR A 41 23.27 3.39 -17.27
N THR A 42 21.98 3.53 -16.97
CA THR A 42 21.51 4.46 -15.93
C THR A 42 21.53 3.77 -14.57
N SER A 43 21.80 4.49 -13.49
CA SER A 43 21.71 3.95 -12.13
C SER A 43 20.23 3.80 -11.75
N ALA A 44 19.86 2.67 -11.14
CA ALA A 44 18.47 2.39 -10.75
C ALA A 44 17.89 3.53 -9.89
N PRO A 45 16.76 4.17 -10.28
CA PRO A 45 16.28 5.37 -9.61
C PRO A 45 15.59 4.99 -8.30
N ALA A 46 16.34 5.10 -7.19
CA ALA A 46 15.81 4.95 -5.82
C ALA A 46 14.64 5.91 -5.55
N GLU A 47 14.63 7.05 -6.22
CA GLU A 47 13.61 8.08 -6.19
C GLU A 47 12.21 7.60 -6.63
N ILE A 48 12.09 6.66 -7.58
CA ILE A 48 10.78 6.10 -7.97
C ILE A 48 10.23 5.17 -6.88
N ALA A 49 11.11 4.42 -6.20
CA ALA A 49 10.71 3.60 -5.07
C ALA A 49 10.20 4.46 -3.91
N PHE A 50 10.88 5.56 -3.57
CA PHE A 50 10.43 6.48 -2.51
C PHE A 50 9.13 7.21 -2.87
N LEU A 51 8.97 7.69 -4.11
CA LEU A 51 7.75 8.37 -4.58
C LEU A 51 6.51 7.48 -4.55
N LEU A 52 6.66 6.17 -4.81
CA LEU A 52 5.56 5.21 -4.73
C LEU A 52 5.32 4.74 -3.29
N ILE A 53 6.35 4.40 -2.54
CA ILE A 53 6.21 3.80 -1.21
C ILE A 53 5.51 4.74 -0.22
N ILE A 54 5.86 6.03 -0.23
CA ILE A 54 5.33 7.01 0.73
C ILE A 54 3.80 7.14 0.66
N PRO A 55 3.15 7.40 -0.49
CA PRO A 55 1.69 7.52 -0.55
C PRO A 55 0.97 6.23 -0.18
N TYR A 56 1.49 5.06 -0.59
CA TYR A 56 0.90 3.77 -0.20
C TYR A 56 1.03 3.51 1.31
N ALA A 57 2.18 3.82 1.91
CA ALA A 57 2.39 3.66 3.34
C ALA A 57 1.44 4.55 4.17
N VAL A 58 1.24 5.80 3.76
CA VAL A 58 0.29 6.72 4.40
C VAL A 58 -1.15 6.20 4.29
N ALA A 59 -1.55 5.71 3.11
CA ALA A 59 -2.90 5.17 2.90
C ALA A 59 -3.17 3.89 3.74
N ILE A 60 -2.17 2.99 3.82
CA ILE A 60 -2.24 1.78 4.65
C ILE A 60 -2.34 2.15 6.13
N ALA A 61 -1.51 3.07 6.62
CA ALA A 61 -1.55 3.53 8.00
C ALA A 61 -2.91 4.16 8.37
N LEU A 62 -3.49 4.98 7.47
CA LEU A 62 -4.82 5.55 7.63
C LEU A 62 -5.91 4.46 7.69
N CYS A 63 -5.90 3.48 6.79
CA CYS A 63 -6.87 2.39 6.79
C CYS A 63 -6.79 1.55 8.07
N LEU A 64 -5.58 1.23 8.53
CA LEU A 64 -5.36 0.48 9.77
C LEU A 64 -5.81 1.29 10.99
N GLY A 65 -5.49 2.59 11.04
CA GLY A 65 -5.90 3.48 12.12
C GLY A 65 -7.42 3.59 12.24
N ILE A 66 -8.12 3.84 11.13
CA ILE A 66 -9.59 3.91 11.09
C ILE A 66 -10.19 2.56 11.48
N GLY A 67 -9.69 1.46 10.90
CA GLY A 67 -10.13 0.11 11.21
C GLY A 67 -9.98 -0.25 12.68
N TYR A 68 -8.87 0.15 13.32
CA TYR A 68 -8.59 -0.07 14.73
C TYR A 68 -9.52 0.74 15.64
N VAL A 69 -9.70 2.04 15.36
CA VAL A 69 -10.61 2.90 16.14
C VAL A 69 -12.04 2.37 16.08
N LEU A 70 -12.49 1.94 14.90
CA LEU A 70 -13.83 1.40 14.71
C LEU A 70 -14.03 0.07 15.45
N ARG A 71 -13.00 -0.80 15.45
CA ARG A 71 -13.01 -2.06 16.20
C ARG A 71 -13.03 -1.84 17.70
N ARG A 72 -12.29 -0.83 18.20
CA ARG A 72 -12.28 -0.44 19.61
C ARG A 72 -13.65 0.10 20.06
N LYS A 73 -14.31 0.91 19.22
CA LYS A 73 -15.70 1.37 19.45
C LYS A 73 -16.74 0.26 19.37
N ALA A 74 -16.49 -0.80 18.60
CA ALA A 74 -17.40 -1.94 18.49
C ALA A 74 -17.29 -2.95 19.65
N SER A 75 -16.23 -2.85 20.46
CA SER A 75 -15.94 -3.73 21.59
C SER A 75 -16.19 -3.08 22.95
N LYS A 76 -16.50 -1.78 22.96
CA LYS A 76 -17.16 -1.10 24.06
C LYS A 76 -18.66 -1.16 23.83
#